data_AF-A0AAW9D5Y1-F1
#
_entry.id   AF-A0AAW9D5Y1-F1
#
_cell.length_a   1.000
_cell.length_b   1.000
_cell.length_c   1.000
_cell.angle_alpha   90.00
_cell.angle_beta   90.00
_cell.angle_gamma   90.00
#
_symmetry.space_group_name_H-M   'P 1'
#
loop_
_entity.id
_entity.type
_entity.pdbx_description
1 polymer ?
#
loop_
_entity_poly.entity_id
_entity_poly.type
_entity_poly.pdbx_seq_one_letter_code
_entity_poly.pdbx_strand_id
1 'polypeptide(L)'
;MILLAEGRLVNLGCATGHPSFVMSNSFTNQTLAQIELFTRGGEYANKVYVLPKHLDEKVARLHLARIGAQLSELSDDQAAYIGVPKAGPFKPDHYRY
;
A
#
# COMPACT_ATOMS: atom_id res chain seq x y z
N MET A 1 7.13 25.71 30.74
CA MET A 1 7.15 24.59 29.77
C MET A 1 5.70 24.27 29.42
N ILE A 2 5.37 24.11 28.13
CA ILE A 2 4.04 23.63 27.69
C ILE A 2 4.25 22.21 27.18
N LEU A 3 3.60 21.24 27.81
CA LEU A 3 3.61 19.84 27.39
C LEU A 3 2.23 19.50 26.82
N LEU A 4 2.20 18.98 25.60
CA LEU A 4 0.97 18.56 24.92
C LEU A 4 0.85 17.04 24.92
N ALA A 5 -0.39 16.55 24.94
CA ALA A 5 -0.74 15.13 24.93
C ALA A 5 -0.02 14.26 25.98
N GLU A 6 0.46 14.85 27.10
CA GLU A 6 1.29 14.15 28.10
C GLU A 6 2.52 13.44 27.48
N GLY A 7 3.03 13.94 26.35
CA GLY A 7 4.13 13.30 25.60
C GLY A 7 3.72 12.14 24.69
N ARG A 8 2.41 11.86 24.54
CA ARG A 8 1.84 10.89 23.59
C ARG A 8 1.76 11.49 22.17
N LEU A 9 1.25 10.70 21.23
CA LEU A 9 1.10 11.09 19.82
C LEU A 9 0.23 12.36 19.68
N VAL A 10 0.88 13.50 19.45
CA VAL A 10 0.23 14.82 19.45
C VAL A 10 -0.79 15.00 18.34
N ASN A 11 -0.58 14.39 17.17
CA ASN A 11 -1.54 14.46 16.05
C ASN A 11 -2.86 13.76 16.37
N LEU A 12 -2.83 12.68 17.16
CA LEU A 12 -4.03 11.97 17.61
C LEU A 12 -4.60 12.56 18.92
N GLY A 13 -3.73 13.07 19.80
CA GLY A 13 -4.14 13.57 21.12
C GLY A 13 -4.57 15.04 21.13
N CYS A 14 -4.08 15.86 20.21
CA CYS A 14 -4.37 17.29 20.13
C CYS A 14 -4.95 17.72 18.76
N ALA A 15 -5.19 16.76 17.86
CA ALA A 15 -5.91 16.96 16.59
C ALA A 15 -6.70 15.68 16.27
N THR A 16 -6.97 15.41 14.99
CA THR A 16 -7.78 14.26 14.54
C THR A 16 -6.96 13.19 13.81
N GLY A 17 -5.64 13.24 13.92
CA GLY A 17 -4.73 12.31 13.26
C GLY A 17 -4.62 12.55 11.75
N HIS A 18 -4.48 11.46 11.02
CA HIS A 18 -4.33 11.51 9.56
C HIS A 18 -5.69 11.68 8.86
N PRO A 19 -5.76 12.50 7.79
CA PRO A 19 -6.97 12.64 6.98
C PRO A 19 -7.45 11.32 6.36
N SER A 20 -8.74 11.23 6.09
CA SER A 20 -9.38 9.99 5.61
C SER A 20 -8.74 9.41 4.34
N PHE A 21 -8.27 10.25 3.40
CA PHE A 21 -7.69 9.76 2.15
C PHE A 21 -6.38 8.99 2.34
N VAL A 22 -5.47 9.49 3.19
CA VAL A 22 -4.23 8.76 3.48
C VAL A 22 -4.50 7.52 4.34
N MET A 23 -5.50 7.58 5.24
CA MET A 23 -5.92 6.42 6.01
C MET A 23 -6.60 5.34 5.16
N SER A 24 -7.28 5.72 4.07
CA SER A 24 -7.86 4.79 3.10
C SER A 24 -6.81 3.85 2.51
N ASN A 25 -5.58 4.34 2.25
CA ASN A 25 -4.47 3.50 1.78
C ASN A 25 -4.09 2.45 2.83
N SER A 26 -3.92 2.90 4.08
CA SER A 26 -3.58 2.02 5.20
C SER A 26 -4.65 0.96 5.46
N PHE A 27 -5.92 1.35 5.45
CA PHE A 27 -7.03 0.44 5.71
C PHE A 27 -7.37 -0.49 4.53
N THR A 28 -7.06 -0.08 3.30
CA THR A 28 -7.12 -0.99 2.14
C THR A 28 -6.08 -2.10 2.29
N ASN A 29 -4.84 -1.76 2.67
CA ASN A 29 -3.81 -2.75 2.98
C ASN A 29 -4.24 -3.70 4.10
N GLN A 30 -4.79 -3.16 5.20
CA GLN A 30 -5.31 -4.00 6.30
C GLN A 30 -6.41 -4.95 5.83
N THR A 31 -7.37 -4.46 5.04
CA THR A 31 -8.46 -5.30 4.51
C THR A 31 -7.93 -6.43 3.64
N LEU A 32 -7.00 -6.14 2.73
CA LEU A 32 -6.39 -7.16 1.86
C LEU A 32 -5.59 -8.19 2.66
N ALA A 33 -4.82 -7.74 3.65
CA ALA A 33 -4.07 -8.64 4.53
C ALA A 33 -5.01 -9.56 5.34
N GLN A 34 -6.12 -9.03 5.85
CA GLN A 34 -7.11 -9.82 6.58
C GLN A 34 -7.77 -10.86 5.66
N ILE A 35 -8.13 -10.49 4.42
CA ILE A 35 -8.68 -11.43 3.44
C ILE A 35 -7.68 -12.54 3.14
N GLU A 36 -6.41 -12.21 2.88
CA GLU A 36 -5.35 -13.18 2.57
C GLU A 36 -5.15 -14.18 3.73
N LEU A 37 -4.96 -13.68 4.95
CA LEU A 37 -4.74 -14.52 6.12
C LEU A 37 -5.97 -15.37 6.46
N PHE A 38 -7.17 -14.83 6.28
CA PHE A 38 -8.40 -15.57 6.56
C PHE A 38 -8.67 -16.67 5.53
N THR A 39 -8.48 -16.38 4.24
CA THR A 39 -8.82 -17.31 3.15
C THR A 39 -7.69 -18.27 2.79
N ARG A 40 -6.44 -17.90 3.04
CA ARG A 40 -5.23 -18.63 2.62
C ARG A 40 -4.19 -18.78 3.74
N GLY A 41 -4.56 -18.54 5.00
CA GLY A 41 -3.64 -18.58 6.14
C GLY A 41 -2.87 -19.89 6.31
N GLY A 42 -3.42 -21.02 5.84
CA GLY A 42 -2.74 -22.32 5.85
C GLY A 42 -1.51 -22.40 4.93
N GLU A 43 -1.35 -21.47 3.99
CA GLU A 43 -0.17 -21.36 3.11
C GLU A 43 1.00 -20.62 3.78
N TYR A 44 0.78 -20.03 4.96
CA TYR A 44 1.75 -19.22 5.68
C TYR A 44 2.26 -19.94 6.93
N ALA A 45 3.56 -19.78 7.20
CA ALA A 45 4.16 -20.24 8.45
C ALA A 45 3.97 -19.18 9.55
N ASN A 46 4.33 -19.52 10.79
CA ASN A 46 4.39 -18.55 11.90
C ASN A 46 5.60 -17.61 11.74
N LYS A 47 5.51 -16.68 10.80
CA LYS A 47 6.52 -15.66 10.47
C LYS A 47 5.82 -14.33 10.18
N VAL A 48 6.60 -13.25 10.18
CA VAL A 48 6.12 -11.94 9.74
C VAL A 48 6.27 -11.85 8.23
N TYR A 49 5.18 -11.53 7.54
CA TYR A 49 5.13 -11.35 6.09
C TYR A 49 4.77 -9.90 5.76
N VAL A 50 5.23 -9.45 4.59
CA VAL A 50 4.78 -8.21 3.96
C VAL A 50 3.82 -8.59 2.83
N LEU A 51 2.80 -7.78 2.58
CA LEU A 51 1.90 -7.97 1.44
C LEU A 51 2.71 -8.09 0.14
N PRO A 52 2.36 -9.03 -0.76
CA PRO A 52 2.96 -9.11 -2.08
C PRO A 52 2.87 -7.79 -2.84
N LYS A 53 3.92 -7.44 -3.58
CA LYS A 53 4.05 -6.15 -4.28
C LYS A 53 2.88 -5.81 -5.21
N HIS A 54 2.30 -6.80 -5.89
CA HIS A 54 1.15 -6.59 -6.76
C HIS A 54 -0.11 -6.13 -5.99
N LEU A 55 -0.26 -6.50 -4.71
CA LEU A 55 -1.35 -5.99 -3.86
C LEU A 55 -1.08 -4.56 -3.41
N ASP A 56 0.18 -4.21 -3.13
CA ASP A 56 0.58 -2.84 -2.82
C ASP A 56 0.32 -1.90 -4.02
N GLU A 57 0.70 -2.33 -5.23
CA GLU A 57 0.38 -1.62 -6.47
C GLU A 57 -1.14 -1.50 -6.72
N LYS A 58 -1.92 -2.53 -6.32
CA LYS A 58 -3.38 -2.49 -6.38
C LYS A 58 -3.93 -1.43 -5.43
N VAL A 59 -3.42 -1.33 -4.21
CA VAL A 59 -3.81 -0.27 -3.25
C VAL A 59 -3.57 1.10 -3.85
N ALA A 60 -2.37 1.35 -4.39
CA ALA A 60 -2.06 2.62 -5.05
C ALA A 60 -3.01 2.92 -6.22
N ARG A 61 -3.25 1.93 -7.09
CA ARG A 61 -4.11 2.07 -8.28
C ARG A 61 -5.55 2.45 -7.93
N LEU A 62 -6.11 1.87 -6.86
CA LEU A 62 -7.47 2.16 -6.41
C LEU A 62 -7.68 3.63 -6.00
N HIS A 63 -6.62 4.35 -5.63
CA HIS A 63 -6.71 5.73 -5.17
C HIS A 63 -6.49 6.78 -6.29
N LEU A 64 -5.98 6.39 -7.46
CA LEU A 64 -5.62 7.31 -8.56
C LEU A 64 -6.82 8.11 -9.10
N ALA A 65 -7.95 7.42 -9.35
CA ALA A 65 -9.13 8.05 -9.92
C ALA A 65 -9.68 9.19 -9.05
N ARG A 66 -9.57 9.06 -7.71
CA ARG A 66 -10.08 10.07 -6.77
C ARG A 66 -9.32 11.40 -6.85
N ILE A 67 -8.06 11.36 -7.25
CA ILE A 67 -7.19 12.55 -7.40
C ILE A 67 -7.03 12.98 -8.86
N GLY A 68 -7.74 12.33 -9.80
CA GLY A 68 -7.66 12.64 -11.23
C GLY A 68 -6.35 12.20 -11.91
N ALA A 69 -5.56 11.34 -11.25
CA ALA A 69 -4.33 10.83 -11.83
C ALA A 69 -4.63 9.77 -12.91
N GLN A 70 -4.00 9.92 -14.07
CA GLN A 70 -4.11 8.98 -15.19
C GLN A 70 -2.87 8.09 -15.22
N LEU A 71 -3.07 6.77 -15.22
CA LEU A 71 -1.99 5.79 -15.31
C LEU A 71 -1.79 5.41 -16.77
N SER A 72 -0.59 5.61 -17.30
CA SER A 72 -0.23 5.13 -18.63
C SER A 72 0.02 3.62 -18.62
N GLU A 73 -0.25 2.96 -19.74
CA GLU A 73 0.03 1.54 -19.94
C GLU A 73 1.28 1.34 -20.80
N LEU A 74 2.11 0.36 -20.43
CA LEU A 74 3.29 -0.02 -21.23
C LEU A 74 2.85 -0.75 -22.50
N SER A 75 3.53 -0.49 -23.62
CA SER A 75 3.45 -1.36 -24.80
C SER A 75 4.14 -2.71 -24.55
N ASP A 76 3.91 -3.69 -25.41
CA ASP A 76 4.59 -5.01 -25.29
C ASP A 76 6.11 -4.85 -25.39
N ASP A 77 6.57 -4.03 -26.33
CA ASP A 77 7.99 -3.76 -26.53
C ASP A 77 8.61 -3.08 -25.30
N GLN A 78 7.93 -2.11 -24.70
CA GLN A 78 8.42 -1.42 -23.50
C GLN A 78 8.51 -2.37 -22.31
N ALA A 79 7.46 -3.17 -22.08
CA ALA A 79 7.41 -4.15 -21.00
C ALA A 79 8.52 -5.20 -21.12
N ALA A 80 8.71 -5.74 -22.34
CA ALA A 80 9.81 -6.66 -22.65
C ALA A 80 11.19 -6.00 -22.47
N TYR A 81 11.34 -4.75 -22.91
CA TYR A 81 12.61 -4.02 -22.84
C TYR A 81 13.11 -3.82 -21.41
N ILE A 82 12.22 -3.51 -20.46
CA ILE A 82 12.59 -3.35 -19.04
C ILE A 82 12.38 -4.62 -18.21
N GLY A 83 11.93 -5.72 -18.82
CA GLY A 83 11.78 -7.02 -18.17
C GLY A 83 10.68 -7.08 -17.12
N VAL A 84 9.54 -6.40 -17.32
CA VAL A 84 8.39 -6.44 -16.39
C VAL A 84 7.10 -6.84 -17.12
N PRO A 85 6.14 -7.50 -16.46
CA PRO A 85 4.81 -7.70 -17.04
C PRO A 85 4.05 -6.38 -17.16
N LYS A 86 3.19 -6.23 -18.18
CA LYS A 86 2.30 -5.06 -18.31
C LYS A 86 1.39 -4.84 -17.10
N ALA A 87 1.01 -5.93 -16.42
CA ALA A 87 0.15 -5.88 -15.23
C ALA A 87 0.91 -5.59 -13.92
N GLY A 88 2.25 -5.54 -13.97
CA GLY A 88 3.11 -5.51 -12.80
C GLY A 88 3.41 -6.92 -12.23
N PRO A 89 4.14 -7.03 -11.12
CA PRO A 89 4.78 -5.92 -10.40
C PRO A 89 5.87 -5.22 -11.22
N PHE A 90 5.97 -3.90 -11.10
CA PHE A 90 6.82 -3.05 -11.95
C PHE A 90 8.21 -2.77 -11.37
N LYS A 91 8.51 -3.27 -10.17
CA LYS A 91 9.75 -3.02 -9.44
C LYS A 91 10.21 -4.27 -8.69
N PRO A 92 11.53 -4.46 -8.49
CA PRO A 92 12.04 -5.58 -7.69
C PRO A 92 11.75 -5.38 -6.19
N ASP A 93 11.87 -6.43 -5.40
CA ASP A 93 11.48 -6.41 -3.98
C ASP A 93 12.34 -5.48 -3.11
N HIS A 94 13.63 -5.33 -3.44
CA HIS A 94 14.56 -4.46 -2.71
C HIS A 94 14.43 -2.97 -3.09
N TYR A 95 13.51 -2.62 -4.00
CA TYR A 95 13.29 -1.25 -4.42
C TYR A 95 12.65 -0.44 -3.29
N ARG A 96 13.09 0.81 -3.11
CA ARG A 96 12.76 1.60 -1.91
C ARG A 96 11.44 2.35 -1.97
N TYR A 97 10.90 2.65 -3.17
CA TYR A 97 9.52 3.11 -3.45
C TYR A 97 9.25 3.07 -4.95
#